data_AF-A0A965T9R7-F1
#
_entry.id   AF-A0A965T9R7-F1
#
_cell.length_a   1.000
_cell.length_b   1.000
_cell.length_c   1.000
_cell.angle_alpha   90.00
_cell.angle_beta   90.00
_cell.angle_gamma   90.00
#
_symmetry.space_group_name_H-M   'P 1'
#
loop_
_entity.id
_entity.type
_entity.pdbx_description
1 polymer ?
#
loop_
_entity_poly.entity_id
_entity_poly.type
_entity_poly.pdbx_seq_one_letter_code
_entity_poly.pdbx_strand_id
1 'polypeptide(L)'
;MDTSFELASETFARLGEREELKCNITDRIEMRCYDVMNKDERKLFDREMGRYITLELKDNLLADAKIKEEAIRAVAHNISKLIKKSHARRDNILVAGLGNPKMTADSLGVEAAKGVRVVLEGKGVRTITPSVYGETGVESFDVIKGVVAAITPDVVIIVDTLACRSVDKLYKTFQLSDAGIRPGAGLGNRRKALTENTLGVPVISIGVPLISYTEQYPYAGDLCVTPKEIDIVVKVAGEVIAQSINRAVYGKNA
;
A
#
# COMPACT_ATOMS: atom_id res chain seq x y z
N MET A 1 16.72 -6.60 -13.91
CA MET A 1 16.53 -5.66 -12.80
C MET A 1 15.29 -6.12 -12.06
N ASP A 2 15.41 -6.44 -10.77
CA ASP A 2 14.25 -6.75 -9.92
C ASP A 2 13.35 -5.51 -9.94
N THR A 3 12.07 -5.65 -10.32
CA THR A 3 11.12 -4.52 -10.31
C THR A 3 10.05 -4.68 -9.26
N SER A 4 10.12 -5.74 -8.45
CA SER A 4 9.12 -6.04 -7.43
C SER A 4 8.95 -4.94 -6.37
N PHE A 5 9.92 -4.02 -6.24
CA PHE A 5 9.86 -2.88 -5.31
C PHE A 5 9.26 -1.59 -5.88
N GLU A 6 9.15 -1.47 -7.20
CA GLU A 6 8.65 -0.26 -7.86
C GLU A 6 7.11 -0.23 -7.85
N LEU A 7 6.51 0.89 -8.25
CA LEU A 7 5.07 0.93 -8.54
C LEU A 7 4.72 -0.08 -9.62
N ALA A 8 3.63 -0.81 -9.42
CA ALA A 8 3.16 -1.79 -10.38
C ALA A 8 2.82 -1.12 -11.72
N SER A 9 2.23 0.08 -11.70
CA SER A 9 1.92 0.87 -12.90
C SER A 9 3.15 1.20 -13.75
N GLU A 10 4.30 1.50 -13.14
CA GLU A 10 5.55 1.74 -13.87
C GLU A 10 6.08 0.45 -14.52
N THR A 11 5.93 -0.68 -13.83
CA THR A 11 6.29 -2.00 -14.36
C THR A 11 5.41 -2.38 -15.55
N PHE A 12 4.09 -2.19 -15.44
CA PHE A 12 3.14 -2.52 -16.50
C PHE A 12 3.35 -1.64 -17.74
N ALA A 13 3.50 -0.33 -17.56
CA ALA A 13 3.74 0.61 -18.67
C ALA A 13 5.01 0.29 -19.47
N ARG A 14 6.03 -0.29 -18.83
CA ARG A 14 7.28 -0.69 -19.50
C ARG A 14 7.15 -2.03 -20.24
N LEU A 15 6.39 -2.98 -19.70
CA LEU A 15 6.47 -4.40 -20.08
C LEU A 15 5.30 -4.89 -20.94
N GLY A 16 4.23 -4.11 -21.16
CA GLY A 16 3.20 -4.60 -22.09
C GLY A 16 2.05 -3.66 -22.41
N GLU A 17 1.68 -3.69 -23.70
CA GLU A 17 0.40 -3.27 -24.27
C GLU A 17 -0.71 -4.26 -23.86
N ARG A 18 -1.37 -4.01 -22.73
CA ARG A 18 -2.67 -4.64 -22.40
C ARG A 18 -3.73 -3.58 -22.19
N GLU A 19 -5.00 -4.00 -22.20
CA GLU A 19 -6.13 -3.17 -21.80
C GLU A 19 -5.95 -2.72 -20.34
N GLU A 20 -5.31 -1.57 -20.20
CA GLU A 20 -5.39 -0.75 -19.00
C GLU A 20 -6.79 -0.16 -18.93
N LEU A 21 -7.53 -0.48 -17.87
CA LEU A 21 -8.73 0.28 -17.56
C LEU A 21 -8.29 1.62 -16.98
N LYS A 22 -8.32 2.63 -17.85
CA LYS A 22 -8.00 4.01 -17.52
C LYS A 22 -9.27 4.83 -17.40
N CYS A 23 -9.48 5.50 -16.27
CA CYS A 23 -10.58 6.45 -16.14
C CYS A 23 -10.21 7.65 -15.26
N ASN A 24 -10.74 8.82 -15.60
CA ASN A 24 -10.67 9.99 -14.73
C ASN A 24 -11.77 9.86 -13.67
N ILE A 25 -11.38 9.77 -12.40
CA ILE A 25 -12.31 9.72 -11.26
C ILE A 25 -12.83 11.13 -10.97
N THR A 26 -11.94 12.12 -11.05
CA THR A 26 -12.24 13.56 -11.03
C THR A 26 -11.40 14.27 -12.10
N ASP A 27 -11.54 15.59 -12.21
CA ASP A 27 -10.63 16.42 -13.01
C ASP A 27 -9.18 16.39 -12.49
N ARG A 28 -8.96 15.94 -11.25
CA ARG A 28 -7.66 15.92 -10.56
C ARG A 28 -7.11 14.52 -10.27
N ILE A 29 -7.93 13.47 -10.40
CA ILE A 29 -7.54 12.09 -10.08
C ILE A 29 -7.76 11.18 -11.29
N GLU A 30 -6.68 10.59 -11.76
CA GLU A 30 -6.68 9.54 -12.78
C GLU A 30 -6.54 8.17 -12.11
N MET A 31 -7.37 7.21 -12.50
CA MET A 31 -7.28 5.83 -12.06
C MET A 31 -6.85 4.93 -13.20
N ARG A 32 -5.93 4.02 -12.90
CA ARG A 32 -5.47 2.96 -13.79
C ARG A 32 -5.62 1.63 -13.08
N CYS A 33 -6.14 0.63 -13.77
CA CYS A 33 -6.36 -0.70 -13.21
C CYS A 33 -5.78 -1.77 -14.15
N TYR A 34 -5.04 -2.70 -13.55
CA TYR A 34 -4.41 -3.83 -14.22
C TYR A 34 -4.73 -5.11 -13.46
N ASP A 35 -5.04 -6.18 -14.18
CA ASP A 35 -5.25 -7.51 -13.62
C ASP A 35 -4.15 -8.46 -14.09
N VAL A 36 -3.43 -9.06 -13.13
CA VAL A 36 -2.46 -10.13 -13.35
C VAL A 36 -3.16 -11.46 -13.10
N MET A 37 -3.45 -12.20 -14.15
CA MET A 37 -4.44 -13.30 -14.15
C MET A 37 -3.83 -14.70 -14.16
N ASN A 38 -2.57 -14.85 -14.58
CA ASN A 38 -1.93 -16.16 -14.74
C ASN A 38 -0.45 -16.14 -14.36
N LYS A 39 0.15 -17.34 -14.34
CA LYS A 39 1.56 -17.55 -13.95
C LYS A 39 2.55 -16.92 -14.91
N ASP A 40 2.23 -16.87 -16.20
CA ASP A 40 3.10 -16.29 -17.22
C ASP A 40 3.15 -14.76 -17.06
N GLU A 41 2.01 -14.11 -16.83
CA GLU A 41 1.92 -12.69 -16.51
C GLU A 41 2.62 -12.37 -15.19
N ARG A 42 2.43 -13.19 -14.16
CA ARG A 42 3.14 -13.03 -12.89
C ARG A 42 4.66 -13.05 -13.09
N LYS A 43 5.17 -13.96 -13.93
CA LYS A 43 6.59 -14.07 -14.24
C LYS A 43 7.08 -12.92 -15.11
N LEU A 44 6.28 -12.51 -16.09
CA LEU A 44 6.59 -11.40 -16.99
C LEU A 44 6.69 -10.07 -16.24
N PHE A 45 5.70 -9.77 -15.40
CA PHE A 45 5.62 -8.51 -14.67
C PHE A 45 6.36 -8.53 -13.34
N ASP A 46 6.82 -9.68 -12.86
CA ASP A 46 7.37 -9.85 -11.51
C ASP A 46 6.41 -9.35 -10.42
N ARG A 47 5.12 -9.68 -10.61
CA ARG A 47 4.00 -9.28 -9.75
C ARG A 47 3.15 -10.48 -9.38
N GLU A 48 2.72 -10.55 -8.13
CA GLU A 48 1.76 -11.58 -7.70
C GLU A 48 0.44 -11.44 -8.48
N MET A 49 -0.26 -12.56 -8.69
CA MET A 49 -1.56 -12.55 -9.36
C MET A 49 -2.58 -11.78 -8.52
N GLY A 50 -3.40 -10.97 -9.18
CA GLY A 50 -4.37 -10.08 -8.54
C GLY A 50 -4.58 -8.80 -9.33
N ARG A 51 -5.44 -7.94 -8.79
CA ARG A 51 -5.78 -6.63 -9.31
C ARG A 51 -4.88 -5.58 -8.69
N TYR A 52 -4.37 -4.67 -9.50
CA TYR A 52 -3.58 -3.51 -9.11
C TYR A 52 -4.29 -2.25 -9.57
N ILE A 53 -4.59 -1.36 -8.63
CA ILE A 53 -5.27 -0.09 -8.86
C ILE A 53 -4.30 1.02 -8.49
N THR A 54 -4.00 1.89 -9.45
CA THR A 54 -3.19 3.09 -9.24
C THR A 54 -4.08 4.31 -9.34
N LEU A 55 -4.06 5.14 -8.31
CA LEU A 55 -4.72 6.45 -8.26
C LEU A 55 -3.64 7.51 -8.31
N GLU A 56 -3.58 8.26 -9.39
CA GLU A 56 -2.61 9.33 -9.61
C GLU A 56 -3.28 10.69 -9.54
N LEU A 57 -2.75 11.53 -8.66
CA LEU A 57 -3.17 12.90 -8.44
C LEU A 57 -2.40 13.82 -9.40
N LYS A 58 -3.10 14.73 -10.08
CA LYS A 58 -2.45 15.76 -10.92
C LYS A 58 -1.61 16.74 -10.10
N ASP A 59 -2.14 17.11 -8.94
CA ASP A 59 -1.45 17.90 -7.91
C ASP A 59 -1.06 17.01 -6.73
N ASN A 60 -0.18 17.49 -5.87
CA ASN A 60 0.19 16.71 -4.69
C ASN A 60 -0.80 16.85 -3.52
N LEU A 61 -0.71 15.92 -2.57
CA LEU A 61 -1.57 15.89 -1.38
C LEU A 61 -1.50 17.14 -0.49
N LEU A 62 -0.45 17.95 -0.61
CA LEU A 62 -0.29 19.18 0.16
C LEU A 62 -0.92 20.40 -0.53
N ALA A 63 -1.41 20.27 -1.78
CA ALA A 63 -1.89 21.39 -2.56
C ALA A 63 -3.11 22.10 -1.93
N ASP A 64 -4.15 21.34 -1.56
CA ASP A 64 -5.32 21.88 -0.88
C ASP A 64 -6.13 20.79 -0.13
N ALA A 65 -7.15 21.20 0.62
CA ALA A 65 -8.02 20.27 1.35
C ALA A 65 -8.96 19.47 0.42
N LYS A 66 -9.27 20.00 -0.77
CA LYS A 66 -10.20 19.38 -1.73
C LYS A 66 -9.55 18.16 -2.38
N ILE A 67 -8.28 18.24 -2.78
CA ILE A 67 -7.56 17.08 -3.33
C ILE A 67 -7.41 15.96 -2.30
N LYS A 68 -7.23 16.29 -1.02
CA LYS A 68 -7.22 15.30 0.07
C LYS A 68 -8.57 14.57 0.19
N GLU A 69 -9.68 15.30 0.24
CA GLU A 69 -11.02 14.69 0.32
C GLU A 69 -11.38 13.88 -0.94
N GLU A 70 -10.94 14.32 -2.13
CA GLU A 70 -11.08 13.53 -3.36
C GLU A 70 -10.27 12.23 -3.30
N ALA A 71 -9.01 12.30 -2.83
CA ALA A 71 -8.17 11.13 -2.64
C ALA A 71 -8.78 10.15 -1.63
N ILE A 72 -9.27 10.65 -0.48
CA ILE A 72 -9.93 9.83 0.55
C ILE A 72 -11.12 9.09 -0.05
N ARG A 73 -11.97 9.78 -0.82
CA ARG A 73 -13.12 9.14 -1.49
C ARG A 73 -12.70 8.08 -2.48
N ALA A 74 -11.71 8.38 -3.33
CA ALA A 74 -11.23 7.47 -4.36
C ALA A 74 -10.58 6.21 -3.76
N VAL A 75 -9.73 6.37 -2.74
CA VAL A 75 -9.08 5.26 -2.04
C VAL A 75 -10.13 4.44 -1.28
N ALA A 76 -11.02 5.05 -0.50
CA ALA A 76 -12.07 4.35 0.25
C ALA A 76 -13.01 3.52 -0.66
N HIS A 77 -13.37 4.07 -1.81
CA HIS A 77 -14.19 3.38 -2.81
C HIS A 77 -13.49 2.12 -3.34
N ASN A 78 -12.20 2.21 -3.64
CA ASN A 78 -11.44 1.07 -4.14
C ASN A 78 -11.14 0.03 -3.05
N ILE A 79 -10.90 0.43 -1.80
CA ILE A 79 -10.86 -0.50 -0.64
C ILE A 79 -12.19 -1.27 -0.57
N SER A 80 -13.32 -0.56 -0.61
CA SER A 80 -14.65 -1.20 -0.57
C SER A 80 -14.88 -2.18 -1.72
N LYS A 81 -14.42 -1.85 -2.93
CA LYS A 81 -14.51 -2.73 -4.10
C LYS A 81 -13.65 -3.99 -3.93
N LEU A 82 -12.41 -3.86 -3.46
CA LEU A 82 -11.52 -5.00 -3.25
C LEU A 82 -12.05 -5.93 -2.14
N ILE A 83 -12.55 -5.39 -1.03
CA ILE A 83 -13.21 -6.20 0.02
C ILE A 83 -14.45 -6.91 -0.54
N LYS A 84 -15.25 -6.23 -1.38
CA LYS A 84 -16.42 -6.87 -2.00
C LYS A 84 -16.01 -7.99 -2.96
N LYS A 85 -14.92 -7.80 -3.72
CA LYS A 85 -14.37 -8.79 -4.66
C LYS A 85 -13.88 -10.05 -3.94
N SER A 86 -13.30 -9.93 -2.73
CA SER A 86 -12.85 -11.10 -1.96
C SER A 86 -13.99 -11.90 -1.33
N HIS A 87 -15.24 -11.44 -1.43
CA HIS A 87 -16.41 -12.04 -0.76
C HIS A 87 -16.28 -12.13 0.77
N ALA A 88 -15.32 -11.41 1.36
CA ALA A 88 -15.12 -11.36 2.79
C ALA A 88 -16.25 -10.58 3.48
N ARG A 89 -16.55 -10.97 4.72
CA ARG A 89 -17.33 -10.11 5.62
C ARG A 89 -16.51 -8.88 6.02
N ARG A 90 -17.19 -7.88 6.55
CA ARG A 90 -16.58 -6.63 7.04
C ARG A 90 -16.62 -6.52 8.56
N ASP A 91 -16.73 -7.67 9.22
CA ASP A 91 -17.00 -7.74 10.65
C ASP A 91 -15.71 -7.74 11.47
N ASN A 92 -14.65 -8.38 10.96
CA ASN A 92 -13.35 -8.45 11.62
C ASN A 92 -12.22 -8.15 10.65
N ILE A 93 -11.68 -6.93 10.70
CA ILE A 93 -10.63 -6.48 9.78
C ILE A 93 -9.35 -6.24 10.57
N LEU A 94 -8.24 -6.77 10.07
CA LEU A 94 -6.91 -6.45 10.60
C LEU A 94 -6.21 -5.46 9.68
N VAL A 95 -5.82 -4.30 10.18
CA VAL A 95 -4.94 -3.36 9.49
C VAL A 95 -3.51 -3.56 10.01
N ALA A 96 -2.60 -3.98 9.15
CA ALA A 96 -1.18 -4.10 9.45
C ALA A 96 -0.41 -2.91 8.85
N GLY A 97 0.06 -2.00 9.69
CA GLY A 97 0.93 -0.90 9.30
C GLY A 97 2.39 -1.34 9.32
N LEU A 98 2.98 -1.50 8.14
CA LEU A 98 4.40 -1.83 8.00
C LEU A 98 5.27 -0.57 8.01
N GLY A 99 6.56 -0.79 8.20
CA GLY A 99 7.57 0.25 8.09
C GLY A 99 8.41 0.45 9.34
N ASN A 100 9.46 1.25 9.19
CA ASN A 100 10.35 1.62 10.27
C ASN A 100 10.02 3.00 10.83
N PRO A 101 9.52 3.15 12.08
CA PRO A 101 9.24 4.46 12.67
C PRO A 101 10.48 5.35 12.84
N LYS A 102 11.70 4.79 12.78
CA LYS A 102 12.96 5.56 12.86
C LYS A 102 13.42 6.10 11.50
N MET A 103 12.82 5.66 10.39
CA MET A 103 13.10 6.15 9.04
C MET A 103 11.83 6.80 8.51
N THR A 104 11.73 8.13 8.54
CA THR A 104 10.49 8.86 8.21
C THR A 104 9.89 8.43 6.87
N ALA A 105 10.71 8.27 5.83
CA ALA A 105 10.22 7.87 4.51
C ALA A 105 9.57 6.48 4.50
N ASP A 106 9.96 5.61 5.42
CA ASP A 106 9.46 4.25 5.58
C ASP A 106 8.42 4.14 6.71
N SER A 107 7.91 5.24 7.27
CA SER A 107 6.98 5.19 8.41
C SER A 107 5.50 5.33 8.02
N LEU A 108 5.16 5.21 6.73
CA LEU A 108 3.78 5.42 6.23
C LEU A 108 2.76 4.48 6.89
N GLY A 109 3.05 3.18 6.96
CA GLY A 109 2.13 2.22 7.56
C GLY A 109 1.94 2.47 9.05
N VAL A 110 3.00 2.88 9.74
CA VAL A 110 2.93 3.29 11.16
C VAL A 110 2.03 4.53 11.33
N GLU A 111 2.20 5.56 10.50
CA GLU A 111 1.35 6.77 10.57
C GLU A 111 -0.11 6.47 10.20
N ALA A 112 -0.35 5.66 9.17
CA ALA A 112 -1.71 5.25 8.81
C ALA A 112 -2.41 4.48 9.93
N ALA A 113 -1.71 3.52 10.56
CA ALA A 113 -2.29 2.72 11.63
C ALA A 113 -2.72 3.55 12.86
N LYS A 114 -2.05 4.68 13.14
CA LYS A 114 -2.42 5.60 14.24
C LYS A 114 -3.77 6.28 14.03
N GLY A 115 -4.12 6.59 12.78
CA GLY A 115 -5.38 7.28 12.44
C GLY A 115 -6.58 6.34 12.21
N VAL A 116 -6.35 5.03 12.14
CA VAL A 116 -7.41 4.05 11.95
C VAL A 116 -8.23 3.90 13.22
N ARG A 117 -9.55 4.00 13.11
CA ARG A 117 -10.48 3.84 14.23
C ARG A 117 -10.58 2.37 14.62
N VAL A 118 -9.93 2.03 15.73
CA VAL A 118 -9.91 0.67 16.31
C VAL A 118 -11.18 0.40 17.12
N VAL A 119 -11.66 -0.85 17.08
CA VAL A 119 -12.74 -1.35 17.93
C VAL A 119 -12.17 -2.43 18.86
N LEU A 120 -12.31 -2.22 20.17
CA LEU A 120 -11.78 -3.14 21.20
C LEU A 120 -12.62 -4.42 21.32
N GLU A 121 -13.94 -4.32 21.15
CA GLU A 121 -14.89 -5.42 21.30
C GLU A 121 -15.92 -5.44 20.17
N GLY A 122 -16.29 -6.64 19.71
CA GLY A 122 -17.26 -6.82 18.64
C GLY A 122 -16.69 -6.60 17.23
N LYS A 123 -17.55 -6.12 16.34
CA LYS A 123 -17.27 -5.98 14.91
C LYS A 123 -16.55 -4.67 14.60
N GLY A 124 -15.44 -4.74 13.88
CA GLY A 124 -14.70 -3.56 13.45
C GLY A 124 -13.26 -3.86 13.05
N VAL A 125 -12.45 -2.81 13.12
CA VAL A 125 -11.05 -2.82 12.72
C VAL A 125 -10.15 -2.98 13.94
N ARG A 126 -9.13 -3.82 13.81
CA ARG A 126 -7.99 -3.97 14.72
C ARG A 126 -6.74 -3.53 13.97
N THR A 127 -5.78 -2.93 14.66
CA THR A 127 -4.52 -2.50 14.05
C THR A 127 -3.34 -3.22 14.66
N ILE A 128 -2.29 -3.42 13.88
CA ILE A 128 -0.99 -3.86 14.36
C ILE A 128 0.12 -3.17 13.58
N THR A 129 1.18 -2.79 14.27
CA THR A 129 2.40 -2.22 13.69
C THR A 129 3.59 -3.06 14.14
N PRO A 130 3.98 -4.10 13.37
CA PRO A 130 5.18 -4.87 13.69
C PRO A 130 6.40 -3.96 13.71
N SER A 131 7.35 -4.21 14.63
CA SER A 131 8.66 -3.54 14.54
C SER A 131 9.51 -4.17 13.42
N VAL A 132 10.72 -3.63 13.23
CA VAL A 132 11.68 -4.09 12.24
C VAL A 132 12.52 -5.24 12.77
N TYR A 133 12.91 -6.15 11.86
CA TYR A 133 13.72 -7.32 12.18
C TYR A 133 14.99 -7.00 12.98
N GLY A 134 15.69 -5.91 12.63
CA GLY A 134 16.93 -5.51 13.31
C GLY A 134 16.77 -5.13 14.79
N GLU A 135 15.53 -4.91 15.26
CA GLU A 135 15.25 -4.59 16.66
C GLU A 135 14.74 -5.80 17.44
N THR A 136 13.94 -6.66 16.82
CA THR A 136 13.22 -7.73 17.52
C THR A 136 13.74 -9.13 17.20
N GLY A 137 14.48 -9.30 16.10
CA GLY A 137 14.83 -10.61 15.55
C GLY A 137 13.64 -11.38 14.95
N VAL A 138 12.45 -10.78 14.90
CA VAL A 138 11.21 -11.39 14.38
C VAL A 138 10.78 -10.65 13.13
N GLU A 139 10.54 -11.39 12.04
CA GLU A 139 10.06 -10.83 10.79
C GLU A 139 8.61 -10.32 10.91
N SER A 140 8.30 -9.20 10.26
CA SER A 140 6.94 -8.65 10.24
C SER A 140 5.92 -9.67 9.70
N PHE A 141 6.36 -10.56 8.80
CA PHE A 141 5.56 -11.69 8.32
C PHE A 141 5.11 -12.61 9.46
N ASP A 142 6.02 -13.02 10.33
CA ASP A 142 5.71 -13.98 11.40
C ASP A 142 4.82 -13.34 12.46
N VAL A 143 5.03 -12.05 12.77
CA VAL A 143 4.14 -11.27 13.65
C VAL A 143 2.71 -11.24 13.08
N ILE A 144 2.57 -10.83 11.81
CA ILE A 144 1.25 -10.73 11.17
C ILE A 144 0.60 -12.10 11.06
N LYS A 145 1.34 -13.14 10.66
CA LYS A 145 0.81 -14.51 10.55
C LYS A 145 0.33 -15.03 11.91
N GLY A 146 1.08 -14.76 12.98
CA GLY A 146 0.68 -15.11 14.34
C GLY A 146 -0.62 -14.41 14.76
N VAL A 147 -0.75 -13.10 14.50
CA VAL A 147 -1.98 -12.36 14.81
C VAL A 147 -3.16 -12.84 13.97
N VAL A 148 -2.97 -13.07 12.68
CA VAL A 148 -3.99 -13.65 11.79
C VAL A 148 -4.49 -15.00 12.32
N ALA A 149 -3.59 -15.86 12.78
CA ALA A 149 -3.95 -17.15 13.38
C ALA A 149 -4.73 -17.00 14.70
N ALA A 150 -4.43 -15.97 15.49
CA ALA A 150 -5.08 -15.73 16.78
C ALA A 150 -6.47 -15.09 16.65
N ILE A 151 -6.63 -14.09 15.78
CA ILE A 151 -7.87 -13.30 15.69
C ILE A 151 -8.78 -13.70 14.53
N THR A 152 -8.28 -14.49 13.57
CA THR A 152 -9.01 -14.96 12.38
C THR A 152 -9.77 -13.83 11.67
N PRO A 153 -9.08 -12.82 11.12
CA PRO A 153 -9.73 -11.70 10.46
C PRO A 153 -10.40 -12.16 9.15
N ASP A 154 -11.53 -11.54 8.79
CA ASP A 154 -12.20 -11.76 7.51
C ASP A 154 -11.35 -11.22 6.34
N VAL A 155 -10.57 -10.16 6.57
CA VAL A 155 -9.64 -9.55 5.61
C VAL A 155 -8.50 -8.84 6.34
N VAL A 156 -7.29 -8.89 5.76
CA VAL A 156 -6.12 -8.14 6.21
C VAL A 156 -5.87 -6.99 5.23
N ILE A 157 -5.77 -5.76 5.74
CA ILE A 157 -5.34 -4.59 4.99
C ILE A 157 -3.91 -4.26 5.41
N ILE A 158 -2.97 -4.30 4.48
CA ILE A 158 -1.56 -3.99 4.71
C ILE A 158 -1.28 -2.60 4.18
N VAL A 159 -0.69 -1.73 5.01
CA VAL A 159 -0.24 -0.41 4.60
C VAL A 159 1.28 -0.36 4.63
N ASP A 160 1.92 0.00 3.53
CA ASP A 160 3.37 0.03 3.40
C ASP A 160 3.85 1.22 2.55
N THR A 161 5.06 1.69 2.81
CA THR A 161 5.73 2.64 1.91
C THR A 161 6.11 1.92 0.62
N LEU A 162 5.86 2.55 -0.52
CA LEU A 162 6.32 2.04 -1.81
C LEU A 162 7.51 2.84 -2.33
N ALA A 163 8.17 2.28 -3.34
CA ALA A 163 9.13 3.01 -4.14
C ALA A 163 8.64 3.24 -5.56
N CYS A 164 9.16 4.29 -6.20
CA CYS A 164 8.91 4.57 -7.61
C CYS A 164 10.20 4.96 -8.34
N ARG A 165 10.20 4.80 -9.66
CA ARG A 165 11.30 5.27 -10.52
C ARG A 165 11.14 6.73 -10.86
N SER A 166 9.93 7.13 -11.24
CA SER A 166 9.65 8.52 -11.58
C SER A 166 9.39 9.33 -10.31
N VAL A 167 10.22 10.35 -10.11
CA VAL A 167 10.05 11.31 -9.01
C VAL A 167 8.70 12.04 -9.07
N ASP A 168 8.07 12.12 -10.24
CA ASP A 168 6.75 12.73 -10.40
C ASP A 168 5.65 11.93 -9.70
N LYS A 169 5.87 10.62 -9.47
CA LYS A 169 4.92 9.76 -8.77
C LYS A 169 5.00 9.89 -7.26
N LEU A 170 6.14 10.35 -6.73
CA LEU A 170 6.34 10.50 -5.29
C LEU A 170 5.18 11.30 -4.72
N TYR A 171 4.59 10.80 -3.62
CA TYR A 171 3.51 11.43 -2.84
C TYR A 171 2.28 11.94 -3.61
N LYS A 172 2.16 11.60 -4.91
CA LYS A 172 1.02 11.89 -5.78
C LYS A 172 0.25 10.64 -6.17
N THR A 173 0.72 9.46 -5.75
CA THR A 173 0.16 8.19 -6.20
C THR A 173 -0.27 7.35 -5.00
N PHE A 174 -1.44 6.72 -5.09
CA PHE A 174 -1.83 5.63 -4.21
C PHE A 174 -1.93 4.35 -5.04
N GLN A 175 -1.33 3.28 -4.54
CA GLN A 175 -1.49 1.96 -5.12
C GLN A 175 -2.27 1.07 -4.16
N LEU A 176 -3.30 0.41 -4.68
CA LEU A 176 -4.06 -0.61 -3.98
C LEU A 176 -3.96 -1.93 -4.75
N SER A 177 -3.94 -3.05 -4.05
CA SER A 177 -3.98 -4.37 -4.69
C SER A 177 -4.58 -5.44 -3.79
N ASP A 178 -5.22 -6.46 -4.37
CA ASP A 178 -5.57 -7.70 -3.67
C ASP A 178 -4.55 -8.84 -3.88
N ALA A 179 -3.44 -8.56 -4.57
CA ALA A 179 -2.36 -9.52 -4.76
C ALA A 179 -1.48 -9.68 -3.50
N GLY A 180 -1.65 -8.80 -2.51
CA GLY A 180 -0.78 -8.68 -1.35
C GLY A 180 0.47 -7.84 -1.63
N ILE A 181 1.46 -7.95 -0.74
CA ILE A 181 2.70 -7.17 -0.84
C ILE A 181 3.92 -7.99 -0.41
N ARG A 182 5.09 -7.64 -0.94
CA ARG A 182 6.37 -8.16 -0.50
C ARG A 182 7.18 -7.04 0.19
N PRO A 183 7.21 -6.99 1.53
CA PRO A 183 7.90 -5.93 2.25
C PRO A 183 9.41 -5.93 1.99
N GLY A 184 10.04 -4.74 2.00
CA GLY A 184 11.50 -4.62 1.98
C GLY A 184 12.19 -4.91 0.64
N ALA A 185 11.43 -5.03 -0.46
CA ALA A 185 11.95 -5.36 -1.78
C ALA A 185 12.98 -4.32 -2.32
N GLY A 186 12.94 -3.07 -1.84
CA GLY A 186 13.85 -2.00 -2.27
C GLY A 186 15.22 -1.97 -1.56
N LEU A 187 15.41 -2.78 -0.51
CA LEU A 187 16.69 -2.91 0.21
C LEU A 187 17.44 -4.20 -0.16
N GLY A 188 17.13 -4.81 -1.31
CA GLY A 188 17.73 -6.07 -1.76
C GLY A 188 17.32 -7.32 -0.95
N ASN A 189 16.48 -7.16 0.08
CA ASN A 189 16.06 -8.25 0.96
C ASN A 189 14.70 -8.83 0.51
N ARG A 190 14.70 -10.05 -0.02
CA ARG A 190 13.48 -10.77 -0.40
C ARG A 190 12.80 -11.37 0.84
N ARG A 191 12.04 -10.55 1.56
CA ARG A 191 11.19 -11.04 2.66
C ARG A 191 10.03 -11.87 2.13
N LYS A 192 9.45 -12.71 3.01
CA LYS A 192 8.25 -13.51 2.69
C LYS A 192 7.09 -12.58 2.33
N ALA A 193 6.42 -12.87 1.23
CA ALA A 193 5.28 -12.07 0.79
C ALA A 193 4.07 -12.27 1.70
N LEU A 194 3.36 -11.19 1.96
CA LEU A 194 2.09 -11.16 2.67
C LEU A 194 0.98 -11.18 1.63
N THR A 195 0.46 -12.37 1.33
CA THR A 195 -0.56 -12.61 0.31
C THR A 195 -1.64 -13.51 0.90
N GLU A 196 -2.76 -13.65 0.19
CA GLU A 196 -3.81 -14.59 0.60
C GLU A 196 -3.28 -16.02 0.72
N ASN A 197 -2.39 -16.44 -0.18
CA ASN A 197 -1.77 -17.78 -0.13
C ASN A 197 -0.89 -17.98 1.11
N THR A 198 -0.20 -16.95 1.60
CA THR A 198 0.69 -17.08 2.76
C THR A 198 -0.02 -16.85 4.09
N LEU A 199 -1.01 -15.96 4.14
CA LEU A 199 -1.78 -15.65 5.34
C LEU A 199 -3.01 -16.55 5.53
N GLY A 200 -3.58 -17.09 4.45
CA GLY A 200 -4.78 -17.93 4.47
C GLY A 200 -6.09 -17.15 4.58
N VAL A 201 -6.04 -15.83 4.43
CA VAL A 201 -7.17 -14.90 4.48
C VAL A 201 -6.99 -13.85 3.39
N PRO A 202 -8.06 -13.25 2.85
CA PRO A 202 -7.95 -12.19 1.85
C PRO A 202 -7.03 -11.05 2.30
N VAL A 203 -6.18 -10.57 1.39
CA VAL A 203 -5.22 -9.50 1.66
C VAL A 203 -5.43 -8.35 0.69
N ILE A 204 -5.47 -7.12 1.22
CA ILE A 204 -5.48 -5.89 0.45
C ILE A 204 -4.26 -5.08 0.85
N SER A 205 -3.36 -4.77 -0.08
CA SER A 205 -2.24 -3.86 0.17
C SER A 205 -2.58 -2.44 -0.28
N ILE A 206 -2.15 -1.44 0.46
CA ILE A 206 -2.24 -0.02 0.14
C ILE A 206 -0.86 0.59 0.35
N GLY A 207 -0.41 1.44 -0.57
CA GLY A 207 0.84 2.16 -0.38
C GLY A 207 0.95 3.42 -1.21
N VAL A 208 1.86 4.30 -0.77
CA VAL A 208 2.21 5.55 -1.44
C VAL A 208 3.72 5.52 -1.70
N PRO A 209 4.18 5.85 -2.91
CA PRO A 209 5.60 5.95 -3.19
C PRO A 209 6.17 7.18 -2.49
N LEU A 210 7.08 6.97 -1.55
CA LEU A 210 7.74 8.06 -0.80
C LEU A 210 9.26 8.04 -0.95
N ILE A 211 9.76 7.01 -1.60
CA ILE A 211 11.18 6.76 -1.86
C ILE A 211 11.33 6.54 -3.35
N SER A 212 12.32 7.18 -3.97
CA SER A 212 12.73 6.87 -5.33
C SER A 212 14.18 6.41 -5.35
N TYR A 213 14.43 5.22 -5.89
CA TYR A 213 15.79 4.68 -5.98
C TYR A 213 16.49 5.27 -7.19
N THR A 214 17.70 5.80 -6.98
CA THR A 214 18.56 6.28 -8.07
C THR A 214 19.70 5.29 -8.27
N GLU A 215 20.32 5.29 -9.45
CA GLU A 215 21.43 4.39 -9.75
C GLU A 215 22.57 4.49 -8.73
N GLN A 216 23.27 3.38 -8.53
CA GLN A 216 24.39 3.22 -7.60
C GLN A 216 25.45 4.29 -7.83
N TYR A 217 25.69 5.10 -6.80
CA TYR A 217 26.82 6.02 -6.82
C TYR A 217 28.07 5.26 -6.37
N PRO A 218 29.17 5.27 -7.14
CA PRO A 218 30.36 4.43 -6.88
C PRO A 218 31.00 4.65 -5.50
N TYR A 219 30.68 5.75 -4.82
CA TYR A 219 31.22 6.10 -3.51
C TYR A 219 30.17 6.17 -2.38
N ALA A 220 28.87 6.10 -2.70
CA ALA A 220 27.79 6.32 -1.73
C ALA A 220 26.88 5.09 -1.53
N GLY A 221 27.13 4.00 -2.27
CA GLY A 221 26.27 2.81 -2.23
C GLY A 221 24.90 3.08 -2.86
N ASP A 222 23.88 2.38 -2.37
CA ASP A 222 22.50 2.56 -2.81
C ASP A 222 21.94 3.87 -2.25
N LEU A 223 21.60 4.81 -3.14
CA LEU A 223 21.00 6.09 -2.79
C LEU A 223 19.50 6.08 -3.08
N CYS A 224 18.76 6.76 -2.22
CA CYS A 224 17.35 7.03 -2.45
C CYS A 224 17.03 8.53 -2.30
N VAL A 225 16.01 8.96 -3.01
CA VAL A 225 15.50 10.34 -3.01
C VAL A 225 14.16 10.35 -2.31
N THR A 226 13.99 11.32 -1.41
CA THR A 226 12.73 11.59 -0.70
C THR A 226 12.44 13.09 -0.79
N PRO A 227 11.16 13.52 -0.75
CA PRO A 227 10.81 14.93 -0.64
C PRO A 227 11.49 15.60 0.55
N LYS A 228 11.85 16.88 0.41
CA LYS A 228 12.41 17.68 1.52
C LYS A 228 11.47 17.72 2.74
N GLU A 229 10.16 17.76 2.48
CA GLU A 229 9.11 17.82 3.50
C GLU A 229 8.55 16.43 3.83
N ILE A 230 9.39 15.39 3.77
CA ILE A 230 8.97 14.00 3.96
C ILE A 230 8.18 13.80 5.26
N ASP A 231 8.53 14.50 6.34
CA ASP A 231 7.82 14.42 7.62
C ASP A 231 6.36 14.85 7.53
N ILE A 232 6.06 15.89 6.74
CA ILE A 232 4.69 16.37 6.51
C ILE A 232 3.98 15.44 5.54
N VAL A 233 4.66 15.06 4.47
CA VAL A 233 4.10 14.22 3.41
C VAL A 233 3.65 12.86 3.95
N VAL A 234 4.49 12.18 4.74
CA VAL A 234 4.18 10.86 5.32
C VAL A 234 2.96 10.95 6.24
N LYS A 235 2.90 11.99 7.09
CA LYS A 235 1.75 12.21 7.98
C LYS A 235 0.47 12.42 7.20
N VAL A 236 0.48 13.32 6.21
CA VAL A 236 -0.71 13.60 5.38
C VAL A 236 -1.13 12.37 4.58
N ALA A 237 -0.19 11.62 3.99
CA ALA A 237 -0.50 10.38 3.29
C ALA A 237 -1.09 9.32 4.24
N GLY A 238 -0.51 9.17 5.43
CA GLY A 238 -1.01 8.28 6.48
C GLY A 238 -2.43 8.65 6.92
N GLU A 239 -2.70 9.94 7.16
CA GLU A 239 -4.03 10.46 7.48
C GLU A 239 -5.06 10.15 6.37
N VAL A 240 -4.68 10.36 5.10
CA VAL A 240 -5.55 10.04 3.96
C VAL A 240 -5.86 8.54 3.90
N ILE A 241 -4.86 7.66 4.08
CA ILE A 241 -5.08 6.21 4.09
C ILE A 241 -5.97 5.81 5.27
N ALA A 242 -5.70 6.34 6.46
CA ALA A 242 -6.46 6.06 7.67
C ALA A 242 -7.94 6.43 7.53
N GLN A 243 -8.22 7.67 7.10
CA GLN A 243 -9.57 8.14 6.83
C GLN A 243 -10.25 7.34 5.72
N SER A 244 -9.49 6.91 4.70
CA SER A 244 -10.02 6.06 3.64
C SER A 244 -10.46 4.69 4.15
N ILE A 245 -9.66 4.06 5.02
CA ILE A 245 -10.00 2.79 5.68
C ILE A 245 -11.23 2.98 6.55
N ASN A 246 -11.25 4.01 7.41
CA ASN A 246 -12.40 4.31 8.28
C ASN A 246 -13.67 4.49 7.46
N ARG A 247 -13.60 5.25 6.35
CA ARG A 247 -14.72 5.49 5.45
C ARG A 247 -15.19 4.25 4.70
N ALA A 248 -14.27 3.38 4.28
CA ALA A 248 -14.59 2.15 3.58
C ALA A 248 -15.29 1.12 4.49
N VAL A 249 -14.95 1.10 5.78
CA VAL A 249 -15.48 0.14 6.75
C VAL A 249 -16.72 0.66 7.46
N TYR A 250 -16.69 1.90 7.95
CA TYR A 250 -17.74 2.48 8.80
C TYR A 250 -18.68 3.46 8.08
N GLY A 251 -18.36 3.86 6.83
CA GLY A 251 -19.18 4.79 6.04
C GLY A 251 -18.76 6.26 6.12
N LYS A 252 -19.53 7.17 5.51
CA LYS A 252 -19.15 8.58 5.25
C LYS A 252 -18.93 9.47 6.50
N ASN A 253 -19.35 9.04 7.68
CA ASN A 253 -19.32 9.86 8.91
C ASN A 253 -18.18 9.45 9.87
N ALA A 254 -17.17 8.73 9.38
CA ALA A 254 -16.09 8.14 10.16
C ALA A 254 -14.71 8.67 9.74
#